data_AF-A0A7C2JW63-F1
#
_entry.id   AF-A0A7C2JW63-F1
#
_cell.length_a   1.000
_cell.length_b   1.000
_cell.length_c   1.000
_cell.angle_alpha   90.00
_cell.angle_beta   90.00
_cell.angle_gamma   90.00
#
_symmetry.space_group_name_H-M   'P 1'
#
loop_
_entity.id
_entity.type
_entity.pdbx_description
1 polymer ?
#
loop_
_entity_poly.entity_id
_entity_poly.type
_entity_poly.pdbx_seq_one_letter_code
_entity_poly.pdbx_strand_id
1 'polypeptide(L)'
;MKSLIASCFIAAAFSTCVAAVASAGPGDRYQRSARVFVGDLNLATEHDARELYERIGYAARSVCRGEVLGFDQKRQRHRKECIEATITSAVNRVGAPLLTAIHLQQREQVARL
;
A
#
# COMPACT_ATOMS: atom_id res chain seq x y z
N MET A 1 6.83 -49.84 -59.39
CA MET A 1 7.48 -50.92 -58.61
C MET A 1 7.93 -50.31 -57.29
N LYS A 2 7.09 -50.37 -56.25
CA LYS A 2 7.32 -51.15 -55.01
C LYS A 2 8.63 -50.83 -54.30
N SER A 3 8.55 -50.06 -53.20
CA SER A 3 9.16 -50.43 -51.91
C SER A 3 8.59 -49.58 -50.77
N LEU A 4 8.01 -50.28 -49.80
CA LEU A 4 7.53 -49.84 -48.48
C LEU A 4 8.58 -50.25 -47.46
N ILE A 5 9.16 -49.34 -46.68
CA ILE A 5 9.86 -49.64 -45.40
C ILE A 5 9.77 -48.35 -44.57
N ALA A 6 8.79 -48.20 -43.67
CA ALA A 6 8.74 -48.71 -42.29
C ALA A 6 9.64 -47.93 -41.31
N SER A 7 8.97 -47.23 -40.40
CA SER A 7 9.31 -47.04 -38.99
C SER A 7 10.57 -46.23 -38.61
N CYS A 8 10.32 -45.08 -37.97
CA CYS A 8 10.83 -44.81 -36.63
C CYS A 8 10.04 -43.64 -36.04
N PHE A 9 9.06 -43.95 -35.18
CA PHE A 9 8.46 -42.98 -34.29
C PHE A 9 9.53 -42.53 -33.28
N ILE A 10 10.16 -41.40 -33.54
CA ILE A 10 11.03 -40.74 -32.57
C ILE A 10 10.09 -40.08 -31.55
N ALA A 11 9.82 -40.79 -30.47
CA ALA A 11 9.18 -40.23 -29.29
C ALA A 11 10.15 -39.23 -28.66
N ALA A 12 9.98 -37.95 -28.99
CA ALA A 12 10.68 -36.85 -28.32
C ALA A 12 10.20 -36.78 -26.87
N ALA A 13 10.99 -37.33 -25.95
CA ALA A 13 10.80 -37.15 -24.52
C ALA A 13 11.08 -35.69 -24.17
N PHE A 14 10.02 -34.87 -24.14
CA PHE A 14 10.08 -33.53 -23.55
C PHE A 14 10.31 -33.67 -22.05
N SER A 15 11.57 -33.64 -21.64
CA SER A 15 11.98 -33.46 -20.25
C SER A 15 11.63 -32.03 -19.83
N THR A 16 10.43 -31.82 -19.32
CA THR A 16 10.02 -30.56 -18.71
C THR A 16 10.73 -30.43 -17.36
N CYS A 17 11.81 -29.65 -17.34
CA CYS A 17 12.40 -29.14 -16.11
C CYS A 17 11.35 -28.26 -15.42
N VAL A 18 10.62 -28.81 -14.46
CA VAL A 18 9.79 -28.02 -13.54
C VAL A 18 10.76 -27.26 -12.65
N ALA A 19 11.05 -26.02 -13.01
CA ALA A 19 11.71 -25.09 -12.12
C ALA A 19 10.79 -24.90 -10.90
N ALA A 20 11.23 -25.39 -9.74
CA ALA A 20 10.59 -25.09 -8.48
C ALA A 20 10.61 -23.58 -8.29
N VAL A 21 9.49 -22.91 -8.61
CA VAL A 21 9.24 -21.55 -8.15
C VAL A 21 9.15 -21.64 -6.63
N ALA A 22 10.26 -21.33 -5.97
CA ALA A 22 10.25 -21.02 -4.55
C ALA A 22 9.33 -19.81 -4.38
N SER A 23 8.07 -20.08 -4.05
CA SER A 23 7.19 -19.04 -3.56
C SER A 23 7.82 -18.59 -2.24
N ALA A 24 8.43 -17.41 -2.25
CA ALA A 24 8.64 -16.67 -1.03
C ALA A 24 7.24 -16.54 -0.42
N GLY A 25 6.95 -17.35 0.60
CA GLY A 25 5.75 -17.20 1.40
C GLY A 25 5.65 -15.75 1.84
N PRO A 26 4.45 -15.23 2.13
CA PRO A 26 4.31 -13.87 2.63
C PRO A 26 5.09 -13.81 3.94
N GLY A 27 6.36 -13.38 3.87
CA GLY A 27 7.17 -13.15 5.05
C GLY A 27 6.36 -12.19 5.90
N ASP A 28 6.12 -12.55 7.16
CA ASP A 28 5.31 -11.80 8.11
C ASP A 28 5.61 -10.31 7.96
N ARG A 29 4.78 -9.64 7.15
CA ARG A 29 4.92 -8.22 6.93
C ARG A 29 4.39 -7.64 8.22
N TYR A 30 5.28 -7.40 9.18
CA TYR A 30 4.97 -6.66 10.41
C TYR A 30 4.08 -5.48 10.03
N GLN A 31 2.78 -5.61 10.32
CA GLN A 31 1.81 -4.60 9.94
C GLN A 31 2.03 -3.43 10.89
N ARG A 32 2.76 -2.43 10.40
CA ARG A 32 3.07 -1.26 11.21
C ARG A 32 1.78 -0.51 11.52
N SER A 33 1.61 -0.19 12.80
CA SER A 33 0.46 0.55 13.31
C SER A 33 0.94 1.61 14.30
N ALA A 34 0.22 2.72 14.37
CA ALA A 34 0.42 3.76 15.36
C ALA A 34 -0.89 4.04 16.08
N ARG A 35 -0.82 4.28 17.39
CA ARG A 35 -1.97 4.69 18.19
C ARG A 35 -2.03 6.23 18.21
N VAL A 36 -3.20 6.78 17.93
CA VAL A 36 -3.48 8.21 18.04
C VAL A 36 -4.49 8.39 19.17
N PHE A 37 -4.16 9.22 20.15
CA PHE A 37 -5.06 9.55 21.25
C PHE A 37 -6.00 10.69 20.83
N VAL A 38 -7.29 10.50 21.11
CA VAL A 38 -8.39 11.40 20.73
C VAL A 38 -9.15 11.93 21.95
N GLY A 39 -8.97 11.30 23.12
CA GLY A 39 -9.80 11.58 24.30
C GLY A 39 -9.58 12.96 24.92
N ASP A 40 -8.53 13.67 24.51
CA ASP A 40 -8.21 15.04 24.92
C ASP A 40 -8.81 16.11 23.99
N LEU A 41 -9.48 15.72 22.91
CA LEU A 41 -9.93 16.62 21.83
C LEU A 41 -11.46 16.68 21.72
N ASN A 42 -12.00 17.89 21.57
CA ASN A 42 -13.40 18.10 21.22
C ASN A 42 -13.56 18.27 19.70
N LEU A 43 -13.88 17.16 19.02
CA LEU A 43 -14.02 17.12 17.56
C LEU A 43 -15.22 17.89 16.98
N ALA A 44 -16.02 18.53 17.83
CA ALA A 44 -17.03 19.51 17.42
C ALA A 44 -16.43 20.91 17.18
N THR A 45 -15.17 21.14 17.53
CA THR A 45 -14.47 22.40 17.26
C THR A 45 -13.51 22.23 16.09
N GLU A 46 -13.34 23.29 15.29
CA GLU A 46 -12.41 23.26 14.16
C GLU A 46 -10.95 23.14 14.64
N HIS A 47 -10.60 23.79 15.75
CA HIS A 47 -9.26 23.78 16.32
C HIS A 47 -8.81 22.35 16.65
N ASP A 48 -9.59 21.63 17.46
CA ASP A 48 -9.23 20.28 17.91
C ASP A 48 -9.34 19.25 16.78
N ALA A 49 -10.28 19.43 15.84
CA ALA A 49 -10.36 18.58 14.65
C ALA A 49 -9.13 18.72 13.75
N ARG A 50 -8.60 19.95 13.62
CA ARG A 50 -7.35 20.21 12.89
C ARG A 50 -6.15 19.64 13.61
N GLU A 51 -6.09 19.78 14.93
CA GLU A 51 -5.04 19.15 15.73
C GLU A 51 -5.04 17.62 15.58
N LEU A 52 -6.22 16.98 15.62
CA LEU A 52 -6.32 15.55 15.35
C LEU A 52 -5.84 15.18 13.94
N TYR A 53 -6.22 15.98 12.93
CA TYR A 53 -5.78 15.74 11.55
C TYR A 53 -4.25 15.76 11.42
N GLU A 54 -3.59 16.70 12.09
CA GLU A 54 -2.13 16.76 12.14
C GLU A 54 -1.53 15.53 12.83
N ARG A 55 -2.04 15.15 14.01
CA ARG A 55 -1.61 13.96 14.75
C ARG A 55 -1.73 12.69 13.89
N ILE A 56 -2.82 12.54 13.15
CA ILE A 56 -3.02 11.45 12.18
C ILE A 56 -1.95 11.51 11.09
N GLY A 57 -1.66 12.69 10.52
CA GLY A 57 -0.62 12.87 9.52
C GLY A 57 0.78 12.50 10.02
N TYR A 58 1.12 12.83 11.26
CA TYR A 58 2.37 12.38 11.90
C TYR A 58 2.41 10.86 12.07
N ALA A 59 1.34 10.27 12.58
CA ALA A 59 1.22 8.83 12.74
C ALA A 59 1.33 8.09 11.39
N ALA A 60 0.63 8.54 10.36
CA ALA A 60 0.69 7.96 9.01
C ALA A 60 2.11 7.99 8.44
N ARG A 61 2.83 9.13 8.60
CA ARG A 61 4.24 9.22 8.18
C ARG A 61 5.15 8.25 8.93
N SER A 62 4.85 7.95 10.20
CA SER A 62 5.62 6.98 11.00
C SER A 62 5.38 5.53 10.55
N VAL A 63 4.12 5.18 10.27
CA VAL A 63 3.72 3.87 9.77
C VAL A 63 4.30 3.61 8.38
N CYS A 64 4.23 4.61 7.51
CA CYS A 64 4.68 4.53 6.12
C CYS A 64 6.17 4.81 5.91
N ARG A 65 7.01 4.69 6.95
CA ARG A 65 8.48 4.78 6.80
C ARG A 65 9.03 3.57 6.04
N GLY A 66 8.92 3.53 4.71
CA GLY A 66 9.76 2.61 3.93
C GLY A 66 11.24 2.98 4.10
N GLU A 67 12.14 2.02 3.97
CA GLU A 67 13.55 2.32 3.70
C GLU A 67 13.62 3.02 2.34
N VAL A 68 13.43 4.34 2.35
CA VAL A 68 13.62 5.20 1.18
C VAL A 68 15.06 5.69 1.25
N LEU A 69 15.99 4.76 1.05
CA LEU A 69 17.38 5.12 0.79
C LEU A 69 17.47 5.47 -0.70
N GLY A 70 17.66 6.75 -1.03
CA GLY A 70 17.88 7.25 -2.39
C GLY A 70 16.66 7.85 -3.11
N PHE A 71 16.88 8.20 -4.39
CA PHE A 71 15.94 8.92 -5.26
C PHE A 71 14.99 8.01 -6.05
N ASP A 72 14.63 6.85 -5.52
CA ASP A 72 13.70 5.93 -6.21
C ASP A 72 12.28 6.54 -6.26
N GLN A 73 11.92 7.05 -7.44
CA GLN A 73 10.63 7.69 -7.71
C GLN A 73 9.44 6.75 -7.45
N LYS A 74 9.58 5.44 -7.71
CA LYS A 74 8.52 4.46 -7.45
C LYS A 74 8.31 4.30 -5.94
N ARG A 75 9.38 4.20 -5.15
CA ARG A 75 9.30 4.17 -3.68
C ARG A 75 8.68 5.44 -3.11
N GLN A 76 9.01 6.61 -3.67
CA GLN A 76 8.40 7.87 -3.27
C GLN A 76 6.89 7.89 -3.56
N ARG A 77 6.47 7.43 -4.73
CA ARG A 77 5.05 7.29 -5.09
C ARG A 77 4.32 6.35 -4.14
N HIS A 78 4.87 5.17 -3.88
CA HIS A 78 4.29 4.21 -2.94
C HIS A 78 4.21 4.75 -1.51
N ARG A 79 5.21 5.50 -1.06
CA ARG A 79 5.17 6.17 0.25
C ARG A 79 4.03 7.19 0.33
N LYS A 80 3.85 8.01 -0.71
CA LYS A 80 2.73 8.97 -0.78
C LYS A 80 1.37 8.25 -0.73
N GLU A 81 1.20 7.20 -1.54
CA GLU A 81 -0.02 6.39 -1.55
C GLU A 81 -0.31 5.76 -0.19
N CYS A 82 0.72 5.24 0.49
CA CYS A 82 0.59 4.69 1.85
C CYS A 82 0.10 5.75 2.84
N ILE A 83 0.70 6.95 2.82
CA ILE A 83 0.34 8.03 3.75
C ILE A 83 -1.10 8.45 3.52
N GLU A 84 -1.49 8.73 2.28
CA GLU A 84 -2.86 9.10 1.91
C GLU A 84 -3.88 8.04 2.35
N ALA A 85 -3.66 6.77 2.00
CA ALA A 85 -4.54 5.68 2.39
C ALA A 85 -4.66 5.51 3.91
N THR A 86 -3.55 5.71 4.64
CA THR A 86 -3.54 5.63 6.10
C THR A 86 -4.32 6.79 6.73
N ILE A 87 -4.16 8.01 6.22
CA ILE A 87 -4.93 9.18 6.68
C ILE A 87 -6.41 8.97 6.41
N THR A 88 -6.80 8.61 5.18
CA THR A 88 -8.21 8.36 4.82
C THR A 88 -8.81 7.27 5.70
N SER A 89 -8.09 6.17 5.94
CA SER A 89 -8.58 5.11 6.82
C SER A 89 -8.78 5.60 8.26
N ALA A 90 -7.85 6.37 8.80
CA ALA A 90 -7.96 6.91 10.15
C ALA A 90 -9.12 7.90 10.28
N VAL A 91 -9.28 8.84 9.34
CA VAL A 91 -10.39 9.80 9.30
C VAL A 91 -11.74 9.06 9.26
N ASN A 92 -11.87 8.05 8.40
CA ASN A 92 -13.09 7.26 8.30
C ASN A 92 -13.41 6.47 9.57
N ARG A 93 -12.39 5.97 10.28
CA ARG A 93 -12.56 5.25 11.56
C ARG A 93 -13.01 6.17 12.68
N VAL A 94 -12.53 7.41 12.71
CA VAL A 94 -12.94 8.41 13.72
C VAL A 94 -14.38 8.86 13.46
N GLY A 95 -14.77 9.05 12.19
CA GLY A 95 -16.16 9.34 11.81
C GLY A 95 -16.67 10.72 12.23
N ALA A 96 -15.78 11.67 12.55
CA ALA A 96 -16.15 13.03 12.93
C ALA A 96 -16.34 13.93 11.69
N PRO A 97 -17.51 14.59 11.50
CA PRO A 97 -17.80 15.37 10.29
C PRO A 97 -16.80 16.48 9.98
N LEU A 98 -16.37 17.24 10.99
CA LEU A 98 -15.38 18.32 10.82
C LEU A 98 -14.01 17.78 10.37
N LEU A 99 -13.56 16.66 10.94
CA LEU A 99 -12.33 16.00 10.53
C LEU A 99 -12.40 15.53 9.06
N THR A 100 -13.54 14.96 8.65
CA THR A 100 -13.79 14.57 7.26
C THR A 100 -13.75 15.77 6.32
N ALA A 101 -14.38 16.89 6.69
CA ALA A 101 -14.36 18.11 5.89
C ALA A 101 -12.93 18.66 5.71
N ILE A 102 -12.13 18.70 6.78
CA ILE A 102 -10.70 19.09 6.73
C ILE A 102 -9.92 18.18 5.77
N HIS A 103 -10.13 16.87 5.84
CA HIS A 103 -9.48 15.91 4.94
C HIS A 103 -9.81 16.17 3.47
N LEU A 104 -11.09 16.39 3.16
CA LEU A 104 -11.54 16.68 1.79
C LEU A 104 -10.93 17.98 1.26
N GLN A 105 -10.95 19.04 2.07
CA GLN A 105 -10.31 20.31 1.72
C GLN A 105 -8.82 20.13 1.42
N GLN A 106 -8.09 19.37 2.25
CA GLN A 106 -6.67 19.11 2.02
C GLN A 106 -6.43 18.37 0.70
N ARG A 107 -7.26 17.37 0.38
CA ARG A 107 -7.14 16.62 -0.87
C ARG A 107 -7.41 17.48 -2.10
N GLU A 108 -8.38 18.39 -2.03
CA GLU A 108 -8.62 19.35 -3.10
C GLU A 108 -7.44 20.30 -3.29
N GLN A 109 -6.83 20.78 -2.21
CA GLN A 109 -5.64 21.64 -2.29
C GLN A 109 -4.47 20.92 -2.97
N VAL A 110 -4.22 19.66 -2.60
CA VAL A 110 -3.15 18.86 -3.23
C VAL A 110 -3.44 18.59 -4.70
N ALA A 111 -4.70 18.36 -5.08
CA ALA A 111 -5.09 18.10 -6.47
C ALA A 111 -4.95 19.33 -7.40
N ARG A 112 -4.85 20.54 -6.84
CA ARG A 112 -4.69 21.79 -7.60
C ARG A 112 -3.22 22.15 -7.88
N LEU A 113 -2.27 21.43 -7.28
CA LEU A 113 -0.82 21.61 -7.45
C LEU A 113 -0.29 20.68 -8.54
#